data_AF-A0A3S1YVX8-F1
#
_entry.id   AF-A0A3S1YVX8-F1
#
_cell.length_a   1.000
_cell.length_b   1.000
_cell.length_c   1.000
_cell.angle_alpha   90.00
_cell.angle_beta   90.00
_cell.angle_gamma   90.00
#
_symmetry.space_group_name_H-M   'P 1'
#
loop_
_entity.id
_entity.type
_entity.pdbx_description
1 polymer ?
#
loop_
_entity_poly.entity_id
_entity_poly.type
_entity_poly.pdbx_seq_one_letter_code
_entity_poly.pdbx_strand_id
1 'polypeptide(L)' 'MKKLSILNAAIFGLMMSTPVAFADDITFAVIGPMTGQLATIGDQFKQGAQAAADAINAAGGVNGSMIKLD' A
#
# COMPACT_ATOMS: atom_id res chain seq x y z
N MET A 1 -27.96 -19.94 25.42
CA MET A 1 -27.53 -19.96 24.00
C MET A 1 -27.84 -18.67 23.25
N LYS A 2 -29.05 -18.10 23.34
CA LYS A 2 -29.39 -16.81 22.66
C LYS A 2 -28.49 -15.62 23.04
N LYS A 3 -28.15 -15.46 24.33
CA LYS A 3 -27.28 -14.36 24.79
C LYS A 3 -25.85 -14.44 24.24
N LEU A 4 -25.32 -15.67 24.12
CA LEU A 4 -24.00 -15.91 23.54
C LEU A 4 -23.99 -15.62 22.03
N SER A 5 -25.08 -15.98 21.34
CA SER A 5 -25.27 -15.67 19.91
C SER A 5 -25.38 -14.17 19.66
N ILE A 6 -26.06 -13.42 20.53
CA ILE A 6 -26.18 -11.96 20.44
C ILE A 6 -24.83 -11.29 20.70
N LEU A 7 -24.06 -11.78 21.68
CA LEU A 7 -22.73 -11.25 21.98
C LEU A 7 -21.75 -11.49 20.81
N ASN A 8 -21.76 -12.68 20.21
CA ASN A 8 -20.94 -12.98 19.04
C ASN A 8 -21.32 -12.12 17.82
N ALA A 9 -22.62 -11.87 17.61
CA ALA A 9 -23.09 -10.98 16.56
C ALA A 9 -22.66 -9.52 16.79
N ALA A 10 -22.65 -9.05 18.04
CA ALA A 10 -22.19 -7.71 18.39
C ALA A 10 -20.68 -7.53 18.17
N ILE A 11 -19.86 -8.52 18.53
CA ILE A 11 -18.41 -8.51 18.29
C ILE A 11 -18.11 -8.52 16.79
N PHE A 12 -18.83 -9.32 16.01
CA PHE A 12 -18.70 -9.34 14.56
C PHE A 12 -19.11 -8.01 13.92
N GLY A 13 -20.21 -7.40 14.38
CA GLY A 13 -20.65 -6.08 13.92
C GLY A 13 -19.63 -4.96 14.22
N LEU A 14 -18.98 -5.01 15.39
CA LEU A 14 -17.91 -4.07 15.76
C LEU A 14 -16.66 -4.25 14.87
N MET A 15 -16.26 -5.49 14.58
CA MET A 15 -15.14 -5.78 13.68
C MET A 15 -15.38 -5.29 12.25
N MET A 16 -16.64 -5.29 11.78
CA MET A 16 -17.02 -4.79 10.46
C MET A 16 -17.21 -3.26 10.43
N SER A 17 -17.25 -2.61 11.59
CA SER A 17 -17.47 -1.16 11.70
C SER A 17 -16.18 -0.33 11.65
N THR A 18 -15.01 -0.96 11.55
CA THR A 18 -13.76 -0.22 11.33
C THR A 18 -13.82 0.45 9.96
N PRO A 19 -13.82 1.79 9.89
CA PRO A 19 -13.73 2.46 8.60
C PRO A 19 -12.41 2.02 7.95
N VAL A 20 -12.50 1.39 6.79
CA VAL A 20 -11.40 1.35 5.84
C VAL A 20 -11.20 2.81 5.42
N ALA A 21 -10.34 3.53 6.14
CA ALA A 21 -9.86 4.81 5.67
C ALA A 21 -9.24 4.53 4.29
N PHE A 22 -9.86 5.04 3.23
CA PHE A 22 -9.24 5.09 1.92
C PHE A 22 -8.05 6.02 2.06
N ALA A 23 -6.92 5.45 2.48
CA ALA A 23 -5.67 6.17 2.58
C ALA A 23 -5.30 6.54 1.14
N ASP A 24 -5.23 7.84 0.84
CA ASP A 24 -4.77 8.29 -0.47
C ASP A 24 -3.38 7.70 -0.73
N ASP A 25 -3.17 7.18 -1.94
CA ASP A 25 -1.88 6.67 -2.36
C ASP A 25 -0.85 7.80 -2.37
N ILE A 26 0.36 7.51 -1.87
CA ILE A 26 1.49 8.41 -1.97
C ILE A 26 2.18 8.16 -3.31
N THR A 27 2.03 9.10 -4.23
CA THR A 27 2.68 9.02 -5.55
C THR A 27 4.11 9.55 -5.49
N PHE A 28 5.06 8.72 -5.95
CA PHE A 28 6.46 9.11 -6.14
C PHE A 28 6.85 9.04 -7.61
N ALA A 29 7.65 10.00 -8.04
CA ALA A 29 8.31 9.95 -9.34
C ALA A 29 9.75 9.45 -9.19
N VAL A 30 10.16 8.54 -10.08
CA VAL A 30 11.56 8.13 -10.19
C VAL A 30 12.24 9.00 -11.25
N ILE A 31 13.22 9.81 -10.86
CA ILE A 31 13.93 10.71 -11.78
C ILE A 31 15.30 10.11 -12.12
N GLY A 32 15.52 9.84 -13.40
CA GLY A 32 16.75 9.26 -13.92
C GLY A 32 16.85 9.42 -15.44
N PRO A 33 17.96 8.98 -16.05
CA PRO A 33 18.08 8.96 -17.51
C PRO A 33 17.15 7.88 -18.07
N MET A 34 15.89 8.22 -18.31
CA MET A 34 14.88 7.27 -18.79
C MET A 34 15.01 6.96 -20.29
N THR A 35 15.85 7.71 -21.01
CA THR A 35 16.05 7.59 -22.45
C THR A 35 17.52 7.85 -22.80
N GLY A 36 17.88 7.60 -24.06
CA GLY A 36 19.24 7.81 -24.57
C GLY A 36 20.22 6.72 -24.15
N GLN A 37 21.52 7.01 -24.23
CA GLN A 37 22.58 6.00 -24.04
C GLN A 37 22.64 5.45 -22.60
N LEU A 38 22.07 6.17 -21.63
CA LEU A 38 22.06 5.79 -20.22
C LEU A 38 20.69 5.24 -19.77
N ALA A 39 19.78 4.93 -20.70
CA ALA A 39 18.43 4.43 -20.41
C ALA A 39 18.43 3.21 -19.47
N THR A 40 19.37 2.28 -19.66
CA THR A 40 19.53 1.09 -18.82
C THR A 40 19.74 1.42 -17.34
N ILE A 41 20.39 2.55 -17.03
CA ILE A 41 20.57 3.01 -15.64
C ILE A 41 19.24 3.54 -15.09
N GLY A 42 18.47 4.29 -15.89
CA GLY A 42 17.12 4.73 -15.53
C GLY A 42 16.17 3.55 -15.27
N ASP A 43 16.26 2.48 -16.07
CA ASP A 43 15.49 1.26 -15.85
C ASP A 43 15.83 0.59 -14.52
N GLN A 44 17.11 0.54 -14.15
CA GLN A 44 17.54 0.03 -12.85
C GLN A 44 17.00 0.87 -11.69
N PHE A 45 16.96 2.20 -11.84
CA PHE A 45 16.36 3.07 -10.84
C PHE A 45 14.86 2.81 -10.68
N LYS A 46 14.12 2.67 -11.78
CA LYS A 46 12.68 2.35 -11.75
C LYS A 46 12.44 0.99 -11.08
N GLN A 47 13.19 -0.03 -11.46
CA GLN A 47 13.03 -1.38 -10.90
C GLN A 47 13.36 -1.43 -9.41
N GLY A 48 14.45 -0.77 -8.99
CA GLY A 48 14.83 -0.71 -7.58
C GLY A 48 13.80 0.05 -6.74
N ALA A 49 13.30 1.18 -7.25
CA ALA A 49 12.24 1.93 -6.60
C ALA A 49 10.95 1.10 -6.47
N GLN A 50 10.57 0.36 -7.52
CA GLN A 50 9.38 -0.48 -7.51
C GLN A 50 9.51 -1.61 -6.47
N ALA A 51 10.65 -2.29 -6.44
CA ALA A 51 10.91 -3.34 -5.46
C ALA A 51 10.83 -2.81 -4.01
N ALA A 52 11.30 -1.60 -3.76
CA ALA A 52 11.18 -0.96 -2.45
C ALA A 52 9.73 -0.59 -2.12
N ALA A 53 8.99 0.00 -3.07
CA ALA A 53 7.58 0.33 -2.91
C ALA A 53 6.73 -0.92 -2.59
N ASP A 54 6.96 -2.01 -3.32
CA ASP A 54 6.26 -3.29 -3.12
C ASP A 54 6.52 -3.86 -1.72
N ALA A 55 7.78 -3.83 -1.26
CA ALA A 55 8.14 -4.30 0.07
C ALA A 55 7.50 -3.45 1.19
N ILE A 56 7.45 -2.13 1.02
CA ILE A 56 6.81 -1.21 1.98
C ILE A 56 5.29 -1.43 2.02
N ASN A 57 4.66 -1.55 0.85
CA ASN A 57 3.22 -1.79 0.75
C ASN A 57 2.82 -3.14 1.34
N ALA A 58 3.62 -4.18 1.11
CA ALA A 58 3.42 -5.49 1.72
C ALA A 58 3.52 -5.44 3.26
N ALA A 59 4.27 -4.49 3.81
CA ALA A 59 4.38 -4.25 5.26
C ALA A 59 3.27 -3.33 5.82
N GLY A 60 2.30 -2.91 5.01
CA GLY A 60 1.19 -2.05 5.43
C GLY A 60 1.33 -0.58 5.02
N GLY A 61 2.30 -0.26 4.15
CA GLY A 61 2.48 1.09 3.62
C GLY A 61 3.06 2.07 4.63
N VAL A 62 2.96 3.36 4.32
CA VAL A 62 3.43 4.47 5.18
C VAL A 62 2.21 5.05 5.90
N ASN A 63 2.11 4.82 7.22
CA ASN A 63 0.95 5.22 8.03
C ASN A 63 -0.40 4.71 7.47
N GLY A 64 -0.40 3.56 6.79
CA GLY A 64 -1.57 2.98 6.15
C GLY A 64 -1.81 3.43 4.70
N SER A 65 -1.06 4.40 4.18
CA SER A 65 -1.09 4.79 2.76
C SER A 65 -0.14 3.93 1.94
N MET A 66 -0.60 3.46 0.79
CA MET A 66 0.22 2.70 -0.15
C MET A 66 1.05 3.65 -1.01
N ILE A 67 2.23 3.19 -1.41
CA ILE A 67 3.13 3.88 -2.33
C ILE A 67 2.77 3.49 -3.76
N LYS A 68 2.67 4.47 -4.64
CA LYS A 68 2.56 4.29 -6.09
C LYS A 68 3.71 4.99 -6.81
N LEU A 69 4.28 4.35 -7.82
CA LEU A 69 5.25 4.99 -8.71
C LEU A 69 4.57 5.44 -10.01
N ASP A 70 4.86 6.67 -10.42
CA ASP A 70 4.49 7.26 -11.72
C ASP A 70 5.74 7.56 -12.58
#